data_AF-A0A396GRU5-F1
#
_entry.id   AF-A0A396GRU5-F1
#
_cell.length_a   1.000
_cell.length_b   1.000
_cell.length_c   1.000
_cell.angle_alpha   90.00
_cell.angle_beta   90.00
_cell.angle_gamma   90.00
#
_symmetry.space_group_name_H-M   'P 1'
#
loop_
_entity.id
_entity.type
_entity.pdbx_description
1 polymer ?
#
loop_
_entity_poly.entity_id
_entity_poly.type
_entity_poly.pdbx_seq_one_letter_code
_entity_poly.pdbx_strand_id
1 'polypeptide(L)'
;MYSPNPEVRIRYKLEKAKRKETWLIEKLRKFDVPKLPTETFDPEILTEEERHYLKRTGEKKKHYVPVGRRGVFGEVVLNMHLHWKKHETVKVICKPCKPGQAHEYTEELTRPSKGIVIDIKPNNIIIFYRGRNYVQPKVMSPPDTLSKAKTTMSHESWTIDLVWPFHLS
;
A
#
# COMPACT_ATOMS: atom_id res chain seq x y z
N MET A 1 -9.68 -6.63 -39.56
CA MET A 1 -10.22 -7.55 -40.58
C MET A 1 -10.25 -8.96 -40.01
N TYR A 2 -11.41 -9.60 -39.99
CA TYR A 2 -11.58 -10.98 -39.50
C TYR A 2 -11.27 -11.95 -40.64
N SER A 3 -10.18 -12.73 -40.52
CA SER A 3 -9.95 -13.88 -41.41
C SER A 3 -10.89 -15.02 -40.99
N PRO A 4 -11.60 -15.67 -41.93
CA PRO A 4 -12.50 -16.79 -41.62
C PRO A 4 -11.75 -18.06 -41.17
N ASN A 5 -10.43 -18.13 -41.36
CA ASN A 5 -9.63 -19.28 -40.94
C ASN A 5 -9.35 -19.26 -39.41
N PRO A 6 -9.82 -20.27 -38.65
CA PRO A 6 -9.63 -20.32 -37.20
C PRO A 6 -8.15 -20.42 -36.77
N GLU A 7 -7.29 -21.09 -37.53
CA GLU A 7 -5.85 -21.21 -37.21
C GLU A 7 -5.14 -19.86 -37.29
N VAL A 8 -5.44 -19.06 -38.31
CA VAL A 8 -4.88 -17.71 -38.48
C VAL A 8 -5.29 -16.82 -37.32
N ARG A 9 -6.54 -16.93 -36.87
CA ARG A 9 -7.06 -16.18 -35.72
C ARG A 9 -6.39 -16.58 -34.42
N ILE A 10 -6.14 -17.88 -34.20
CA ILE A 10 -5.45 -18.40 -33.02
C ILE A 10 -4.00 -17.89 -33.00
N ARG A 11 -3.27 -18.03 -34.11
CA ARG A 11 -1.87 -17.54 -34.23
C ARG A 11 -1.76 -16.04 -33.96
N TYR A 12 -2.65 -15.24 -34.55
CA TYR A 12 -2.68 -13.80 -34.34
C TYR A 12 -2.92 -13.42 -32.87
N LYS A 13 -3.87 -14.09 -32.19
CA LYS A 13 -4.10 -13.86 -30.76
C LYS A 13 -2.89 -14.23 -29.91
N LEU A 14 -2.22 -15.33 -30.23
CA LEU A 14 -1.01 -15.78 -29.53
C LEU A 14 0.14 -14.77 -29.69
N GLU A 15 0.36 -14.29 -30.91
CA GLU A 15 1.41 -13.31 -31.19
C GLU A 15 1.13 -11.97 -30.49
N LYS A 16 -0.13 -11.53 -30.49
CA LYS A 16 -0.57 -10.32 -29.77
C LYS A 16 -0.37 -10.46 -28.27
N ALA A 17 -0.64 -11.64 -27.70
CA ALA A 17 -0.39 -11.93 -26.28
C ALA A 17 1.11 -11.89 -25.96
N LYS A 18 1.96 -12.52 -26.78
CA LYS A 18 3.42 -12.50 -26.61
C LYS A 18 4.01 -11.09 -26.67
N ARG A 19 3.54 -10.24 -27.59
CA ARG A 19 3.96 -8.82 -27.65
C ARG A 19 3.56 -8.02 -26.41
N LYS A 20 2.37 -8.29 -25.87
CA LYS A 20 1.93 -7.66 -24.61
C LYS A 20 2.78 -8.13 -23.44
N GLU A 21 3.08 -9.43 -23.37
CA GLU A 21 3.93 -10.02 -22.34
C GLU A 21 5.34 -9.42 -22.36
N THR A 22 5.99 -9.33 -23.52
CA THR A 22 7.33 -8.73 -23.62
C THR A 22 7.33 -7.26 -23.22
N TRP A 23 6.32 -6.49 -23.64
CA TRP A 23 6.15 -5.09 -23.23
C TRP A 23 5.94 -4.94 -21.72
N LEU A 24 5.13 -5.82 -21.11
CA LEU A 24 4.91 -5.85 -19.66
C LEU A 24 6.21 -6.17 -18.91
N ILE A 25 6.96 -7.19 -19.37
CA ILE A 25 8.25 -7.58 -18.78
C ILE A 25 9.25 -6.43 -18.87
N GLU A 26 9.37 -5.76 -20.02
CA GLU A 26 10.28 -4.62 -20.19
C GLU A 26 9.90 -3.45 -19.26
N LYS A 27 8.59 -3.18 -19.13
CA LYS A 27 8.07 -2.16 -18.22
C LYS A 27 8.32 -2.52 -16.76
N LEU A 28 8.19 -3.79 -16.39
CA LEU A 28 8.52 -4.32 -15.06
C LEU A 28 10.01 -4.17 -14.74
N ARG A 29 10.90 -4.51 -15.67
CA ARG A 29 12.36 -4.33 -15.50
C ARG A 29 12.75 -2.88 -15.27
N LYS A 30 12.03 -1.93 -15.85
CA LYS A 30 12.21 -0.48 -15.60
C LYS A 30 11.70 -0.04 -14.22
N PHE A 31 10.82 -0.84 -13.60
CA PHE A 31 10.23 -0.60 -12.28
C PHE A 31 10.93 -1.36 -11.15
N ASP A 32 11.90 -2.23 -11.44
CA ASP A 32 12.81 -2.77 -10.43
C ASP A 32 13.65 -1.61 -9.88
N VAL A 33 13.06 -0.88 -8.95
CA VAL A 33 13.77 -0.01 -8.03
C VAL A 33 14.79 -0.90 -7.35
N PRO A 34 16.09 -0.55 -7.33
CA PRO A 34 17.09 -1.28 -6.57
C PRO A 34 16.51 -1.50 -5.18
N LYS A 35 16.28 -2.76 -4.82
CA LYS A 35 15.76 -3.16 -3.52
C LYS A 35 16.83 -2.68 -2.54
N LEU A 36 16.67 -1.45 -2.03
CA LEU A 36 17.57 -0.88 -1.04
C LEU A 36 17.71 -1.96 0.03
N PRO A 37 18.94 -2.27 0.47
CA PRO A 37 19.14 -3.28 1.50
C PRO A 37 18.14 -2.97 2.60
N THR A 38 17.38 -3.99 2.98
CA THR A 38 16.40 -3.87 4.06
C THR A 38 17.19 -3.38 5.26
N GLU A 39 17.20 -2.06 5.50
CA GLU A 39 17.81 -1.50 6.70
C GLU A 39 17.11 -2.23 7.83
N THR A 40 17.88 -3.04 8.55
CA THR A 40 17.39 -3.83 9.67
C THR A 40 16.79 -2.81 10.61
N PHE A 41 15.47 -2.74 10.58
CA PHE A 41 14.72 -1.80 11.38
C PHE A 41 14.93 -2.26 12.80
N ASP A 42 15.87 -1.64 13.51
CA ASP A 42 16.10 -1.95 14.92
C ASP A 42 14.91 -1.34 15.65
N PRO A 43 13.88 -2.14 15.99
CA PRO A 43 12.69 -1.57 16.61
C PRO A 43 13.16 -1.07 17.96
N GLU A 44 13.15 0.25 18.13
CA GLU A 44 13.45 0.88 19.40
C GLU A 44 12.77 0.07 20.52
N ILE A 45 13.57 -0.50 21.42
CA ILE A 45 13.06 -1.36 22.49
C ILE A 45 12.31 -0.45 23.46
N LEU A 46 10.99 -0.38 23.29
CA LEU A 46 10.10 0.31 24.20
C LEU A 46 9.92 -0.54 25.45
N THR A 47 10.05 0.05 26.63
CA THR A 47 9.67 -0.64 27.86
C THR A 47 8.14 -0.80 27.91
N GLU A 48 7.66 -1.73 28.74
CA GLU A 48 6.22 -1.97 28.87
C GLU A 48 5.50 -0.71 29.39
N GLU A 49 6.13 0.06 30.27
CA GLU A 49 5.59 1.31 30.81
C GLU A 49 5.44 2.37 29.70
N GLU A 50 6.46 2.51 28.85
CA GLU A 50 6.45 3.44 27.73
C GLU A 50 5.38 3.05 26.71
N ARG A 51 5.28 1.76 26.39
CA ARG A 51 4.27 1.23 25.47
C ARG A 51 2.86 1.47 26.02
N HIS A 52 2.63 1.22 27.31
CA HIS A 52 1.35 1.47 27.96
C HIS A 52 0.99 2.96 28.00
N TYR A 53 1.97 3.83 28.26
CA TYR A 53 1.79 5.28 28.19
C TYR A 53 1.37 5.71 26.78
N LEU A 54 2.10 5.28 25.74
CA LEU A 54 1.82 5.62 24.34
C LEU A 54 0.47 5.09 23.88
N LYS A 55 0.07 3.89 24.34
CA LYS A 55 -1.25 3.32 24.08
C LYS A 55 -2.35 4.20 24.65
N ARG A 56 -2.24 4.58 25.94
CA ARG A 56 -3.23 5.41 26.64
C ARG A 56 -3.32 6.82 26.06
N THR A 57 -2.20 7.48 25.78
CA THR A 57 -2.19 8.84 25.24
C THR A 57 -2.58 8.86 23.76
N GLY A 58 -2.11 7.88 22.99
CA GLY A 58 -2.46 7.67 21.59
C GLY A 58 -3.96 7.47 21.41
N GLU A 59 -4.62 6.72 22.30
CA GLU A 59 -6.06 6.51 22.26
C GLU A 59 -6.88 7.79 22.51
N LYS A 60 -6.43 8.70 23.38
CA LYS A 60 -7.16 9.94 23.66
C LYS A 60 -7.03 10.99 22.55
N LYS A 61 -5.99 10.90 21.74
CA LYS A 61 -5.71 11.85 20.66
C LYS A 61 -6.76 11.80 19.55
N LYS A 62 -7.12 12.96 19.00
CA LYS A 62 -8.17 13.10 17.98
C LYS A 62 -7.65 13.07 16.55
N HIS A 63 -6.35 13.26 16.33
CA HIS A 63 -5.76 13.25 14.99
C HIS A 63 -5.63 11.82 14.44
N TYR A 64 -6.02 11.65 13.17
CA TYR A 64 -6.02 10.36 12.50
C TYR A 64 -5.75 10.49 11.00
N VAL A 65 -5.27 9.40 10.42
CA VAL A 65 -5.10 9.21 8.98
C VAL A 65 -6.09 8.15 8.52
N PRO A 66 -7.02 8.47 7.61
CA PRO A 66 -7.97 7.48 7.08
C PRO A 66 -7.33 6.61 5.99
N VAL A 67 -7.56 5.30 6.05
CA VAL A 67 -7.27 4.32 5.01
C VAL A 67 -8.61 3.78 4.49
N GLY A 68 -8.92 4.13 3.24
CA GLY A 68 -10.17 3.74 2.58
C GLY A 68 -10.04 2.46 1.76
N ARG A 69 -11.01 2.22 0.86
CA ARG A 69 -11.05 1.05 -0.05
C ARG A 69 -9.77 0.80 -0.85
N ARG A 70 -8.98 1.84 -1.11
CA ARG A 70 -7.73 1.77 -1.88
C ARG A 70 -6.55 1.21 -1.06
N GLY A 71 -6.70 1.04 0.24
CA GLY A 71 -5.62 0.58 1.11
C GLY A 71 -4.51 1.61 1.28
N VAL A 72 -3.30 1.12 1.55
CA VAL A 72 -2.12 1.92 1.87
C VAL A 72 -1.42 2.40 0.59
N PHE A 73 -1.07 3.67 0.56
CA PHE A 73 -0.32 4.30 -0.53
C PHE A 73 0.44 5.52 -0.01
N GLY A 74 1.28 6.14 -0.85
CA GLY A 74 2.21 7.19 -0.42
C GLY A 74 1.58 8.38 0.30
N GLU A 75 0.35 8.76 -0.06
CA GLU A 75 -0.40 9.85 0.59
C GLU A 75 -0.69 9.52 2.07
N VAL A 76 -0.92 8.24 2.41
CA VAL A 76 -1.14 7.79 3.79
C VAL A 76 0.13 7.99 4.61
N VAL A 77 1.29 7.57 4.08
CA VAL A 77 2.60 7.71 4.72
C VAL A 77 2.99 9.19 4.87
N LEU A 78 2.76 10.00 3.83
CA LEU A 78 2.93 11.44 3.87
C LEU A 78 2.12 12.06 5.02
N ASN A 79 0.84 11.70 5.13
CA ASN A 79 -0.04 12.21 6.17
C ASN A 79 0.41 11.79 7.58
N MET A 80 0.92 10.57 7.75
CA MET A 80 1.52 10.13 9.02
C MET A 80 2.69 11.05 9.41
N HIS A 81 3.63 11.30 8.50
CA HIS A 81 4.76 12.19 8.78
C HIS A 81 4.34 13.65 9.04
N LEU A 82 3.29 14.14 8.38
CA LEU A 82 2.74 15.47 8.66
C LEU A 82 2.19 15.57 10.10
N HIS A 83 1.50 14.54 10.60
CA HIS A 83 1.09 14.48 12.00
C HIS A 83 2.27 14.39 12.96
N TRP A 84 3.31 13.64 12.59
CA TRP A 84 4.48 13.44 13.43
C TRP A 84 5.35 14.68 13.63
N LYS A 85 5.15 15.75 12.85
CA LYS A 85 5.79 17.05 13.11
C LYS A 85 5.40 17.63 14.47
N LYS A 86 4.17 17.39 14.93
CA LYS A 86 3.61 17.99 16.15
C LYS A 86 3.19 16.97 17.19
N HIS A 87 3.06 15.69 16.81
CA HIS A 87 2.53 14.65 17.67
C HIS A 87 3.42 13.43 17.65
N GLU A 88 3.65 12.81 18.81
CA GLU A 88 4.49 11.61 18.87
C GLU A 88 3.79 10.35 18.31
N THR A 89 2.46 10.32 18.33
CA THR A 89 1.63 9.20 17.87
C THR A 89 0.63 9.65 16.83
N VAL A 90 0.13 8.73 16.01
CA VAL A 90 -0.97 8.96 15.05
C VAL A 90 -1.87 7.73 15.00
N LYS A 91 -3.19 7.96 14.87
CA LYS A 91 -4.16 6.88 14.61
C LYS A 91 -4.30 6.66 13.12
N VAL A 92 -4.29 5.42 12.67
CA VAL A 92 -4.64 5.05 11.30
C VAL A 92 -5.97 4.31 11.36
N ILE A 93 -7.01 4.87 10.73
CA ILE A 93 -8.37 4.31 10.75
C ILE A 93 -8.64 3.63 9.42
N CYS A 94 -8.80 2.31 9.43
CA CYS A 94 -8.95 1.50 8.22
C CYS A 94 -10.44 1.16 8.02
N LYS A 95 -11.14 1.91 7.16
CA LYS A 95 -12.57 1.71 6.88
C LYS A 95 -12.92 2.02 5.41
N PRO A 96 -13.64 1.12 4.69
CA PRO A 96 -13.98 -0.25 5.09
C PRO A 96 -12.72 -1.14 5.10
N CYS A 97 -12.69 -2.13 6.00
CA CYS A 97 -11.56 -3.05 6.16
C CYS A 97 -12.11 -4.46 6.44
N LYS A 98 -11.56 -5.47 5.77
CA LYS A 98 -11.90 -6.88 6.02
C LYS A 98 -11.30 -7.34 7.36
N PRO A 99 -11.85 -8.38 8.01
CA PRO A 99 -11.19 -8.98 9.17
C PRO A 99 -9.74 -9.36 8.84
N GLY A 100 -8.79 -9.01 9.71
CA GLY A 100 -7.36 -9.27 9.51
C GLY A 100 -6.61 -8.25 8.65
N GLN A 101 -7.27 -7.51 7.77
CA GLN A 101 -6.61 -6.57 6.85
C GLN A 101 -5.94 -5.38 7.57
N ALA A 102 -6.39 -5.02 8.78
CA ALA A 102 -5.70 -4.03 9.59
C ALA A 102 -4.28 -4.47 10.01
N HIS A 103 -4.04 -5.79 10.15
CA HIS A 103 -2.71 -6.34 10.41
C HIS A 103 -1.84 -6.29 9.15
N GLU A 104 -2.39 -6.58 7.97
CA GLU A 104 -1.64 -6.42 6.70
C GLU A 104 -1.17 -4.97 6.52
N TYR A 105 -2.04 -4.00 6.82
CA TYR A 105 -1.68 -2.59 6.75
C TYR A 105 -0.61 -2.17 7.77
N THR A 106 -0.42 -2.88 8.87
CA THR A 106 0.68 -2.53 9.78
C THR A 106 2.02 -2.79 9.13
N GLU A 107 2.20 -3.92 8.46
CA GLU A 107 3.43 -4.26 7.75
C GLU A 107 3.68 -3.30 6.57
N GLU A 108 2.63 -3.03 5.77
CA GLU A 108 2.71 -2.12 4.63
C GLU A 108 3.07 -0.67 5.03
N LEU A 109 2.67 -0.22 6.21
CA LEU A 109 2.96 1.12 6.72
C LEU A 109 4.28 1.19 7.50
N THR A 110 4.64 0.15 8.25
CA THR A 110 5.84 0.13 9.11
C THR A 110 7.09 0.36 8.27
N ARG A 111 7.24 -0.35 7.14
CA ARG A 111 8.41 -0.25 6.26
C ARG A 111 8.64 1.16 5.70
N PRO A 112 7.69 1.80 4.99
CA PRO A 112 7.91 3.12 4.39
C PRO A 112 7.84 4.28 5.40
N SER A 113 7.02 4.16 6.46
CA SER A 113 6.88 5.24 7.45
C SER A 113 7.95 5.23 8.52
N LYS A 114 8.65 4.09 8.70
CA LYS A 114 9.59 3.89 9.80
C LYS A 114 8.92 4.06 11.19
N GLY A 115 7.59 3.87 11.27
CA GLY A 115 6.82 3.99 12.50
C GLY A 115 6.73 2.68 13.27
N ILE A 116 6.59 2.77 14.59
CA ILE A 116 6.46 1.64 15.51
C ILE A 116 4.97 1.41 15.82
N VAL A 117 4.49 0.18 15.66
CA VAL A 117 3.11 -0.20 16.00
C VAL A 117 2.97 -0.32 17.52
N ILE A 118 2.11 0.49 18.11
CA ILE A 118 1.85 0.47 19.55
C ILE A 118 0.69 -0.48 19.88
N ASP A 119 -0.42 -0.35 19.15
CA ASP A 119 -1.66 -1.09 19.41
C ASP A 119 -2.50 -1.23 18.13
N ILE A 120 -3.19 -2.36 18.00
CA ILE A 120 -4.18 -2.61 16.93
C ILE A 120 -5.51 -2.87 17.63
N LYS A 121 -6.47 -1.97 17.43
CA LYS A 121 -7.79 -2.04 18.08
C LYS A 121 -8.81 -2.80 17.21
N PRO A 122 -9.79 -3.48 17.83
CA PRO A 122 -10.82 -4.25 17.12
C PRO A 122 -11.67 -3.45 16.12
N ASN A 123 -11.73 -2.13 16.26
CA ASN A 123 -12.46 -1.24 15.36
C ASN A 123 -11.64 -0.79 14.13
N ASN A 124 -10.63 -1.58 13.76
CA ASN A 124 -9.70 -1.34 12.65
C ASN A 124 -8.91 -0.02 12.79
N ILE A 125 -8.51 0.29 14.02
CA ILE A 125 -7.67 1.46 14.33
C ILE A 125 -6.29 0.98 14.76
N ILE A 126 -5.26 1.46 14.09
CA ILE A 126 -3.86 1.19 14.42
C ILE A 126 -3.28 2.45 15.06
N ILE A 127 -2.56 2.31 16.16
CA ILE A 127 -1.82 3.41 16.79
C ILE A 127 -0.35 3.24 16.43
N PHE A 128 0.20 4.22 15.70
CA PHE A 128 1.61 4.28 15.39
C PHE A 128 2.33 5.33 16.23
N TYR A 129 3.57 5.03 16.61
CA TYR A 129 4.53 5.92 17.24
C TYR A 129 5.67 6.23 16.25
N ARG A 130 6.17 7.47 16.29
CA ARG A 130 7.21 7.94 15.35
C ARG A 130 8.64 7.58 15.74
N GLY A 131 8.88 7.12 16.98
CA GLY A 131 10.22 6.98 17.58
C GLY A 131 10.64 8.19 18.43
N ARG A 132 11.56 8.00 19.38
CA ARG A 132 12.08 9.08 20.25
C ARG A 132 12.79 10.17 19.44
N ASN A 133 13.57 9.74 18.46
CA ASN A 133 14.45 10.59 17.66
C ASN A 133 13.89 10.85 16.26
N TYR A 134 12.59 11.16 16.17
CA TYR A 134 11.97 11.41 14.88
C TYR A 134 12.62 12.59 14.15
N VAL A 135 13.15 12.30 12.96
CA VAL A 135 13.63 13.29 12.01
C VAL A 135 12.72 13.23 10.79
N GLN A 136 12.23 14.39 10.35
CA GLN A 136 11.40 14.45 9.15
C GLN A 136 12.22 13.94 7.94
N PRO A 137 11.75 12.91 7.21
CA PRO A 137 12.46 12.41 6.06
C PRO A 137 12.46 13.46 4.93
N LYS A 138 13.57 13.54 4.19
CA LYS A 138 13.67 14.42 2.99
C LYS A 138 12.63 14.03 1.94
N VAL A 139 12.36 12.74 1.78
CA VAL A 139 11.31 12.19 0.93
C VAL A 139 10.18 11.69 1.83
N MET A 140 9.08 12.46 1.90
CA MET A 140 7.95 12.19 2.78
C MET A 140 6.97 11.13 2.27
N SER A 141 6.99 10.86 0.97
CA SER A 141 6.19 9.83 0.31
C SER A 141 7.13 9.01 -0.56
N PRO A 142 7.63 7.85 -0.08
CA PRO A 142 8.56 7.04 -0.84
C PRO A 142 7.94 6.61 -2.19
N PRO A 143 8.70 6.67 -3.31
CA PRO A 143 8.20 6.27 -4.63
C PRO A 143 7.83 4.79 -4.73
N ASP A 144 8.33 3.97 -3.80
CA ASP A 144 8.01 2.54 -3.65
C ASP A 144 6.60 2.27 -3.13
N THR A 145 5.88 3.31 -2.71
CA THR A 145 4.47 3.19 -2.32
C THR A 145 3.59 3.26 -3.58
N LEU A 146 2.57 2.41 -3.68
CA LEU A 146 1.70 2.37 -4.85
C LEU A 146 1.13 3.76 -5.13
N SER A 147 1.36 4.31 -6.33
CA SER A 147 0.79 5.60 -6.72
C SER A 147 -0.73 5.50 -6.89
N LYS A 148 -1.47 6.59 -6.62
CA LYS A 148 -2.94 6.74 -6.72
C LYS A 148 -3.59 6.05 -7.93
N ALA A 149 -2.91 6.07 -9.08
CA ALA A 149 -3.38 5.53 -10.36
C ALA A 149 -3.22 3.99 -10.52
N LYS A 150 -2.33 3.34 -9.76
CA LYS A 150 -2.06 1.90 -9.89
C LYS A 150 -3.08 1.03 -9.16
N THR A 151 -3.68 1.55 -8.09
CA THR A 151 -4.66 0.83 -7.26
C THR A 151 -6.04 0.71 -7.94
N THR A 152 -6.44 1.68 -8.77
CA THR A 152 -7.69 1.62 -9.52
C THR A 152 -7.60 0.59 -10.66
N MET A 153 -6.43 0.46 -11.29
CA MET A 153 -6.21 -0.46 -12.41
C MET A 153 -6.28 -1.95 -12.03
N SER A 154 -5.92 -2.33 -10.79
CA SER A 154 -5.93 -3.73 -10.36
C SER A 154 -7.34 -4.30 -10.17
N HIS A 155 -8.35 -3.45 -9.95
CA HIS A 155 -9.75 -3.89 -9.79
C HIS A 155 -10.54 -3.88 -11.11
N GLU A 156 -10.22 -2.95 -12.03
CA GLU A 156 -10.94 -2.77 -13.29
C GLU A 156 -10.40 -3.67 -14.43
N SER A 157 -9.13 -4.09 -14.39
CA SER A 157 -8.55 -4.89 -15.49
C SER A 157 -9.10 -6.33 -15.55
N TRP A 158 -9.48 -6.93 -14.41
CA TRP A 158 -10.06 -8.28 -14.38
C TRP A 158 -11.53 -8.32 -14.80
N THR A 159 -12.26 -7.20 -14.66
CA THR A 159 -13.68 -7.12 -15.01
C THR A 159 -13.88 -6.86 -16.50
N ILE A 160 -12.99 -6.09 -17.13
CA ILE A 160 -13.13 -5.74 -18.56
C ILE A 160 -12.68 -6.93 -19.45
N ASP A 161 -11.67 -7.71 -19.04
CA ASP A 161 -11.13 -8.80 -19.86
C ASP A 161 -11.92 -10.13 -19.76
N LEU A 162 -12.77 -10.32 -18.73
CA LEU A 162 -13.57 -11.54 -18.56
C LEU A 162 -15.06 -11.40 -18.94
N VAL A 163 -15.59 -10.19 -19.15
CA VAL A 163 -17.04 -9.98 -19.39
C VAL A 163 -17.38 -9.62 -20.84
N TRP A 164 -16.42 -9.23 -21.69
CA TRP A 164 -16.74 -8.69 -23.02
C TRP A 164 -16.99 -9.68 -24.21
N PRO A 165 -16.89 -11.02 -24.15
CA PRO A 165 -17.15 -11.81 -25.36
C PRO A 165 -18.61 -12.27 -25.55
N PHE A 166 -19.60 -11.86 -24.74
CA PHE A 166 -20.95 -12.45 -24.77
C PHE A 166 -22.14 -11.54 -25.12
N HIS A 167 -21.91 -10.40 -25.78
CA HIS A 167 -23.00 -9.68 -26.44
C HIS A 167 -22.56 -9.17 -27.80
N LEU A 168 -22.92 -9.93 -28.84
CA LEU A 168 -23.23 -9.51 -30.21
C LEU A 168 -23.49 -10.80 -31.01
N SER A 169 -24.74 -11.26 -30.97
CA SER A 169 -25.34 -12.11 -32.01
C SER A 169 -25.82 -11.24 -33.15
#